data_AF-A0A3D5YFY1-F1
#
_entry.id   AF-A0A3D5YFY1-F1
#
_cell.length_a   1.000
_cell.length_b   1.000
_cell.length_c   1.000
_cell.angle_alpha   90.00
_cell.angle_beta   90.00
_cell.angle_gamma   90.00
#
_symmetry.space_group_name_H-M   'P 1'
#
loop_
_entity.id
_entity.type
_entity.pdbx_description
1 polymer ?
#
loop_
_entity_poly.entity_id
_entity_poly.type
_entity_poly.pdbx_seq_one_letter_code
_entity_poly.pdbx_strand_id
1 'polypeptide(L)' 'MEQLKDEDTTGTTTSTGIDTKWISAPYIAANGKTYNLYKTLDGKYSAYNFIYKKTFNSLTELKQYINKNNPR' A
#
# COMPACT_ATOMS: atom_id res chain seq x y z
N MET A 1 13.26 -41.94 -7.04
CA MET A 1 12.12 -41.20 -7.60
C MET A 1 11.74 -40.14 -6.58
N GLU A 2 11.71 -38.84 -6.83
CA GLU A 2 12.31 -37.95 -7.82
C GLU A 2 12.18 -36.58 -7.14
N GLN A 3 13.27 -35.82 -7.07
CA GLN A 3 13.22 -34.43 -6.61
C GLN A 3 12.63 -33.62 -7.77
N LEU A 4 11.46 -33.02 -7.57
CA LEU A 4 11.00 -31.94 -8.43
C LEU A 4 11.64 -30.64 -7.92
N LYS A 5 12.76 -30.31 -8.57
CA LYS A 5 13.16 -28.94 -8.85
C LYS A 5 12.16 -28.34 -9.87
N ASP A 6 12.43 -27.09 -10.24
CA ASP A 6 11.74 -26.24 -11.22
C ASP A 6 10.80 -25.26 -10.50
N GLU A 7 11.00 -23.95 -10.50
CA GLU A 7 11.74 -23.12 -11.46
C GLU A 7 12.00 -21.75 -10.82
N ASP A 8 13.21 -21.23 -11.02
CA ASP A 8 13.51 -19.80 -10.84
C ASP A 8 12.66 -19.02 -11.84
N THR A 9 11.55 -18.42 -11.40
CA THR A 9 10.89 -17.39 -12.18
C THR A 9 11.51 -16.05 -11.80
N THR A 10 12.66 -15.75 -12.39
CA THR A 10 13.11 -14.37 -12.64
C THR A 10 12.14 -13.71 -13.62
N GLY A 11 10.94 -13.42 -13.13
CA GLY A 11 9.92 -12.61 -13.79
C GLY A 11 9.65 -11.40 -12.93
N THR A 12 9.87 -10.20 -13.47
CA THR A 12 9.49 -8.92 -12.87
C THR A 12 7.97 -8.79 -12.84
N THR A 13 7.28 -9.70 -12.16
CA THR A 13 5.84 -9.70 -12.00
C THR A 13 5.54 -8.66 -10.93
N THR A 14 5.05 -7.49 -11.36
CA THR A 14 4.55 -6.43 -10.48
C THR A 14 3.37 -6.99 -9.69
N SER A 15 3.64 -7.69 -8.60
CA SER A 15 2.63 -8.36 -7.77
C SER A 15 1.71 -7.30 -7.22
N THR A 16 0.53 -7.17 -7.83
CA THR A 16 -0.51 -6.18 -7.49
C THR A 16 -1.27 -6.60 -6.23
N GLY A 17 -0.57 -7.18 -5.26
CA GLY A 17 -1.11 -7.67 -4.01
C GLY A 17 -0.88 -6.72 -2.85
N ILE A 18 -1.62 -6.92 -1.76
CA ILE A 18 -1.44 -6.19 -0.50
C ILE A 18 -0.49 -7.00 0.39
N ASP A 19 0.50 -6.33 0.98
CA ASP A 19 1.38 -6.90 2.00
C ASP A 19 0.60 -7.04 3.31
N THR A 20 -0.03 -8.20 3.52
CA THR A 20 -0.85 -8.48 4.71
C THR A 20 -0.03 -8.59 6.01
N LYS A 21 1.30 -8.65 5.91
CA LYS A 21 2.20 -8.61 7.08
C LYS A 21 2.47 -7.17 7.54
N TRP A 22 2.22 -6.19 6.68
CA TRP A 22 2.34 -4.79 7.06
C TRP A 22 1.09 -4.33 7.82
N ILE A 23 1.28 -4.07 9.10
CA ILE A 23 0.23 -3.59 10.00
C ILE A 23 0.52 -2.14 10.30
N SER A 24 -0.48 -1.27 10.11
CA SER A 24 -0.40 0.13 10.51
C SER A 24 -1.66 0.57 11.21
N ALA A 25 -1.51 1.48 12.17
CA ALA A 25 -2.65 2.16 12.77
C ALA A 25 -3.34 3.06 11.73
N PRO A 26 -4.66 3.27 11.83
CA PRO A 26 -5.37 4.23 11.00
C PRO A 26 -4.76 5.62 11.09
N TYR A 27 -4.73 6.34 9.98
CA TYR A 27 -4.24 7.72 9.92
C TYR A 27 -5.40 8.70 9.99
N ILE A 28 -5.35 9.62 10.95
CA ILE A 28 -6.36 10.68 11.11
C ILE A 28 -5.85 11.96 10.45
N ALA A 29 -6.57 12.43 9.44
CA ALA A 29 -6.31 13.70 8.76
C ALA A 29 -6.73 14.90 9.63
N ALA A 30 -6.28 16.10 9.25
CA ALA A 30 -6.53 17.31 10.04
C ALA A 30 -8.02 17.64 10.26
N ASN A 31 -8.88 17.31 9.29
CA ASN A 31 -10.34 17.47 9.39
C ASN A 31 -11.05 16.33 10.15
N GLY A 32 -10.30 15.43 10.80
CA GLY A 32 -10.85 14.30 11.57
C GLY A 32 -11.21 13.06 10.75
N LYS A 33 -11.07 13.08 9.42
CA LYS A 33 -11.29 11.86 8.61
C LYS A 33 -10.20 10.81 8.87
N THR A 34 -10.63 9.56 9.00
CA THR A 34 -9.75 8.41 9.26
C THR A 34 -9.48 7.61 7.99
N TYR A 35 -8.23 7.21 7.78
CA TYR A 35 -7.74 6.47 6.62
C TYR A 35 -7.06 5.17 7.05
N ASN A 36 -7.60 4.03 6.62
CA ASN A 36 -6.95 2.73 6.80
C ASN A 36 -5.90 2.55 5.71
N LEU A 37 -4.63 2.60 6.10
CA LEU A 37 -3.53 2.52 5.15
C LEU A 37 -3.18 1.07 4.87
N TYR A 38 -2.61 0.80 3.68
CA TYR A 38 -2.01 -0.48 3.34
C TYR A 38 -0.73 -0.26 2.53
N LYS A 39 0.13 -1.29 2.55
CA LYS A 39 1.31 -1.40 1.71
C LYS A 39 1.10 -2.50 0.69
N THR A 40 1.56 -2.32 -0.54
CA THR A 40 1.54 -3.35 -1.57
C THR A 40 2.79 -4.22 -1.49
N LEU A 41 2.72 -5.41 -2.10
CA LEU A 41 3.88 -6.31 -2.20
C LEU A 41 5.05 -5.67 -2.97
N ASP A 42 4.77 -4.77 -3.92
CA ASP A 42 5.79 -3.98 -4.63
C ASP A 42 6.30 -2.76 -3.83
N GLY A 43 5.89 -2.59 -2.57
CA GLY A 43 6.44 -1.59 -1.68
C GLY A 43 5.77 -0.23 -1.70
N LYS A 44 4.69 -0.05 -2.47
CA LYS A 44 3.91 1.20 -2.53
C LYS A 44 2.90 1.28 -1.40
N TYR A 45 2.41 2.49 -1.14
CA TYR A 45 1.47 2.78 -0.07
C TYR A 45 0.17 3.34 -0.63
N SER A 46 -0.96 3.00 -0.01
CA SER A 46 -2.26 3.57 -0.34
C SER A 46 -3.22 3.48 0.86
N ALA A 47 -4.49 3.84 0.66
CA ALA A 47 -5.53 3.76 1.67
C ALA A 47 -6.77 3.06 1.11
N TYR A 48 -7.38 2.18 1.90
CA TYR A 48 -8.61 1.46 1.53
C TYR A 48 -9.79 2.40 1.30
N ASN A 49 -9.79 3.57 1.95
CA ASN A 49 -10.89 4.53 1.92
C ASN A 49 -10.81 5.52 0.75
N PHE A 50 -9.91 5.34 -0.22
CA PHE A 50 -9.89 6.17 -1.42
C PHE A 50 -10.98 5.76 -2.40
N ILE A 51 -11.70 6.75 -2.93
CA ILE A 51 -12.69 6.56 -4.00
C ILE A 51 -11.98 6.08 -5.28
N TYR A 52 -10.85 6.70 -5.60
CA TYR A 52 -10.01 6.32 -6.74
C TYR A 52 -8.70 5.74 -6.25
N LYS A 53 -8.35 4.54 -6.72
CA LYS A 53 -7.10 3.88 -6.36
C LYS A 53 -5.91 4.77 -6.74
N LYS A 54 -5.12 5.14 -5.72
CA LYS A 54 -3.89 5.91 -5.89
C LYS A 54 -2.82 5.37 -4.96
N THR A 55 -1.67 5.03 -5.54
CA THR A 55 -0.51 4.51 -4.81
C THR A 55 0.60 5.55 -4.75
N PHE A 56 1.40 5.50 -3.69
CA PHE A 56 2.51 6.41 -3.42
C PHE A 56 3.79 5.60 -3.15
N ASN A 57 4.95 6.17 -3.47
CA ASN A 57 6.23 5.48 -3.26
C ASN A 57 6.66 5.48 -1.78
N SER A 58 6.10 6.39 -0.98
CA SER A 58 6.39 6.50 0.44
C SER A 58 5.15 6.77 1.29
N LEU A 59 5.21 6.33 2.55
CA LEU A 59 4.18 6.63 3.54
C LEU A 59 4.03 8.14 3.78
N THR A 60 5.11 8.90 3.67
CA THR A 60 5.13 10.36 3.83
C THR A 60 4.32 11.04 2.72
N GLU A 61 4.54 10.69 1.45
CA GLU A 61 3.78 11.24 0.32
C GLU A 61 2.28 10.94 0.44
N LEU A 62 1.92 9.72 0.85
CA LEU A 62 0.53 9.35 1.10
C LEU A 62 -0.10 10.25 2.17
N LYS A 63 0.56 10.45 3.31
CA LYS A 63 0.06 11.30 4.40
C LYS A 63 -0.04 12.77 3.98
N GLN A 64 0.96 13.29 3.26
CA GLN A 64 0.92 14.65 2.71
C GLN A 64 -0.26 14.82 1.73
N TYR A 65 -0.48 13.85 0.85
CA TYR A 65 -1.64 13.87 -0.05
C TYR A 65 -2.96 13.86 0.73
N ILE A 66 -3.09 13.00 1.74
CA ILE A 66 -4.29 12.96 2.59
C ILE A 66 -4.52 14.33 3.23
N ASN A 67 -3.52 14.94 3.86
CA ASN A 67 -3.67 16.24 4.51
C ASN A 67 -4.00 17.37 3.53
N LYS A 68 -3.34 17.41 2.37
CA LYS A 68 -3.59 18.43 1.34
C LYS A 68 -5.04 18.42 0.86
N ASN A 69 -5.67 17.26 0.80
CA ASN A 69 -7.07 17.10 0.35
C ASN A 69 -8.08 17.13 1.51
N ASN A 70 -7.63 17.29 2.75
CA ASN A 70 -8.45 17.31 3.95
C ASN A 70 -8.03 18.45 4.88
N PRO A 71 -8.08 19.72 4.41
CA PRO A 71 -7.81 20.88 5.25
C PRO A 71 -8.84 20.97 6.39
N ARG A 72 -8.45 21.60 7.51
CA ARG A 72 -9.33 21.85 8.66
C ARG A 72 -10.48 22.78 8.29
#